data_AF-A0A167CY11-F1
#
_entry.id   AF-A0A167CY11-F1
#
_cell.length_a   1.000
_cell.length_b   1.000
_cell.length_c   1.000
_cell.angle_alpha   90.00
_cell.angle_beta   90.00
_cell.angle_gamma   90.00
#
_symmetry.space_group_name_H-M   'P 1'
#
loop_
_entity.id
_entity.type
_entity.pdbx_description
1 polymer ?
#
loop_
_entity_poly.entity_id
_entity_poly.type
_entity_poly.pdbx_seq_one_letter_code
_entity_poly.pdbx_strand_id
1 'polypeptide(L)'
;MAEQDKVKAAINSFYKGAGLDLTFKGEANPKVAEFFGEMVQKIKGCTEAPNWVPEPTGGKASISWIAKNFTQSVLAQFEQKQSLSCAKSVIWG
;
A
#
# COMPACT_ATOMS: atom_id res chain seq x y z
N MET A 1 -3.32 4.11 18.08
CA MET A 1 -2.32 3.99 17.00
C MET A 1 -2.12 5.36 16.37
N ALA A 2 -0.87 5.79 16.21
CA ALA A 2 -0.57 6.99 15.45
C ALA A 2 -0.83 6.74 13.95
N GLU A 3 -1.10 7.78 13.17
CA GLU A 3 -1.32 7.64 11.72
C GLU A 3 -0.08 7.05 11.01
N GLN A 4 1.12 7.35 11.51
CA GLN A 4 2.37 6.77 11.04
C GLN A 4 2.40 5.24 11.21
N ASP A 5 1.88 4.71 12.31
CA ASP A 5 1.82 3.26 12.53
C ASP A 5 0.87 2.59 11.52
N LYS A 6 -0.21 3.28 11.15
CA LYS A 6 -1.14 2.79 10.12
C LYS A 6 -0.49 2.74 8.74
N VAL A 7 0.35 3.72 8.41
CA VAL A 7 1.14 3.69 7.16
C VAL A 7 2.11 2.52 7.16
N LYS A 8 2.85 2.31 8.26
CA LYS A 8 3.77 1.16 8.38
C LYS A 8 3.02 -0.17 8.25
N ALA A 9 1.87 -0.31 8.91
CA ALA A 9 1.03 -1.48 8.80
C ALA A 9 0.55 -1.72 7.36
N ALA A 10 0.12 -0.66 6.67
CA ALA A 10 -0.30 -0.74 5.28
C ALA A 10 0.82 -1.22 4.35
N ILE A 11 2.02 -0.68 4.49
CA ILE A 11 3.20 -1.10 3.72
C ILE A 11 3.53 -2.57 3.99
N ASN A 12 3.53 -3.01 5.26
CA ASN A 12 3.86 -4.38 5.61
C ASN A 12 2.82 -5.40 5.12
N SER A 13 1.52 -5.10 5.27
CA SER A 13 0.46 -5.94 4.73
C SER A 13 0.53 -6.03 3.21
N PHE A 14 0.92 -4.93 2.56
CA PHE A 14 1.17 -4.93 1.13
C PHE A 14 2.36 -5.83 0.74
N TYR A 15 3.49 -5.79 1.45
CA TYR A 15 4.60 -6.73 1.21
C TYR A 15 4.18 -8.18 1.38
N LYS A 16 3.41 -8.48 2.44
CA LYS A 16 2.90 -9.82 2.69
C LYS A 16 1.93 -10.29 1.60
N GLY A 17 1.00 -9.44 1.18
CA GLY A 17 0.15 -9.71 0.02
C GLY A 17 0.96 -9.92 -1.26
N ALA A 18 2.11 -9.25 -1.39
CA ALA A 18 3.03 -9.42 -2.51
C ALA A 18 3.84 -10.72 -2.47
N GLY A 19 3.70 -11.52 -1.41
CA GLY A 19 4.54 -12.68 -1.15
C GLY A 19 6.02 -12.30 -0.99
N LEU A 20 6.28 -11.08 -0.49
CA LEU A 20 7.61 -10.59 -0.17
C LEU A 20 7.84 -10.72 1.32
N ASP A 21 8.92 -11.41 1.70
CA ASP A 21 9.37 -11.49 3.09
C ASP A 21 10.16 -10.22 3.47
N LEU A 22 9.46 -9.09 3.46
CA LEU A 22 10.00 -7.77 3.77
C LEU A 22 9.24 -7.15 4.94
N THR A 23 9.96 -6.40 5.76
CA THR A 23 9.39 -5.57 6.83
C THR A 23 9.92 -4.15 6.69
N PHE A 24 9.00 -3.20 6.56
CA PHE A 24 9.33 -1.78 6.57
C PHE A 24 9.79 -1.36 7.97
N LYS A 25 11.06 -0.98 8.08
CA LYS A 25 11.69 -0.50 9.33
C LYS A 25 11.91 1.02 9.35
N GLY A 26 11.56 1.72 8.26
CA GLY A 26 11.78 3.16 8.12
C GLY A 26 10.74 4.01 8.88
N GLU A 27 10.91 5.32 8.78
CA GLU A 27 9.94 6.29 9.27
C GLU A 27 8.82 6.52 8.24
N ALA A 28 7.58 6.51 8.71
CA ALA A 28 6.43 6.86 7.88
C ALA A 28 6.32 8.39 7.77
N ASN A 29 7.09 8.96 6.84
CA ASN A 29 7.08 10.39 6.54
C ASN A 29 6.24 10.68 5.25
N PRO A 30 6.00 11.95 4.92
CA PRO A 30 5.18 12.31 3.75
C PRO A 30 5.71 11.73 2.43
N LYS A 31 7.03 11.61 2.26
CA LYS A 31 7.64 11.04 1.05
C LYS A 31 7.39 9.54 0.94
N VAL A 32 7.45 8.81 2.06
CA VAL A 32 7.09 7.39 2.12
C VAL A 32 5.60 7.18 1.81
N ALA A 33 4.73 8.05 2.33
CA ALA A 33 3.32 8.00 2.02
C ALA A 33 3.04 8.21 0.52
N GLU A 34 3.69 9.20 -0.08
CA GLU A 34 3.58 9.48 -1.52
C GLU A 34 4.00 8.26 -2.36
N PHE A 35 5.19 7.71 -2.07
CA PHE A 35 5.71 6.55 -2.78
C PHE A 35 4.82 5.31 -2.64
N PHE A 36 4.29 5.06 -1.44
CA PHE A 36 3.34 3.96 -1.21
C PHE A 36 2.06 4.16 -2.02
N GLY A 37 1.54 5.40 -2.09
CA GLY A 37 0.39 5.73 -2.93
C GLY A 37 0.63 5.44 -4.41
N GLU A 38 1.80 5.81 -4.94
CA GLU A 38 2.19 5.51 -6.32
C GLU A 38 2.27 4.00 -6.59
N MET A 39 2.87 3.24 -5.67
CA MET A 39 2.92 1.78 -5.78
C MET A 39 1.53 1.16 -5.86
N VAL A 40 0.61 1.64 -5.02
CA VAL A 40 -0.79 1.19 -5.02
C VAL A 40 -1.47 1.51 -6.35
N GLN A 41 -1.31 2.73 -6.88
CA GLN A 41 -1.91 3.10 -8.17
C GLN A 41 -1.31 2.27 -9.33
N LYS A 42 0.00 2.03 -9.34
CA LYS A 42 0.64 1.16 -10.34
C LYS A 42 0.06 -0.26 -10.31
N ILE A 43 -0.25 -0.77 -9.12
CA ILE A 43 -0.82 -2.12 -8.97
C ILE A 43 -2.29 -2.18 -9.35
N LYS A 44 -3.07 -1.11 -9.18
CA LYS A 44 -4.44 -1.04 -9.74
C LYS A 44 -4.47 -1.31 -11.25
N GLY A 45 -3.42 -0.93 -11.98
CA GLY A 45 -3.31 -1.24 -13.42
C GLY A 45 -3.01 -2.72 -13.73
N CYS A 46 -2.55 -3.49 -12.75
CA CYS A 46 -2.11 -4.87 -12.91
C CYS A 46 -3.13 -5.92 -12.46
N THR A 47 -4.11 -5.54 -11.63
CA THR A 47 -4.94 -6.50 -10.89
C THR A 47 -6.27 -5.89 -10.47
N GLU A 48 -7.31 -6.73 -10.32
CA GLU A 48 -8.64 -6.31 -9.85
C GLU A 48 -8.65 -5.77 -8.41
N ALA A 49 -7.57 -5.94 -7.64
CA ALA A 49 -7.40 -5.27 -6.37
C ALA A 49 -6.07 -4.50 -6.32
N PRO A 50 -6.11 -3.25 -5.84
CA PRO A 50 -7.21 -2.64 -5.12
C PRO A 50 -8.00 -1.66 -5.99
N ASN A 51 -8.84 -2.11 -6.92
CA ASN A 51 -9.69 -1.21 -7.72
C ASN A 51 -10.56 -0.29 -6.85
N TRP A 52 -10.90 -0.72 -5.63
CA TRP A 52 -11.69 0.05 -4.68
C TRP A 52 -10.88 1.11 -3.91
N VAL A 53 -9.54 1.13 -3.97
CA VAL A 53 -8.76 2.20 -3.34
C VAL A 53 -8.98 3.49 -4.13
N PRO A 54 -9.50 4.55 -3.48
CA PRO A 54 -9.73 5.82 -4.16
C PRO A 54 -8.42 6.42 -4.67
N GLU A 55 -8.51 7.45 -5.49
CA GLU A 55 -7.33 8.25 -5.79
C GLU A 55 -7.01 9.19 -4.61
N PRO A 56 -5.73 9.45 -4.34
CA PRO A 56 -5.34 10.43 -3.35
C PRO A 56 -5.78 11.84 -3.74
N THR A 57 -6.37 12.55 -2.78
CA THR A 57 -6.81 13.94 -2.97
C THR A 57 -5.60 14.83 -3.28
N GLY A 58 -5.58 15.46 -4.45
CA GLY A 58 -4.43 16.25 -4.92
C GLY A 58 -3.35 15.43 -5.64
N GLY A 59 -3.62 14.17 -6.02
CA GLY A 59 -2.76 13.35 -6.85
C GLY A 59 -1.63 12.61 -6.12
N LYS A 60 -1.39 12.93 -4.83
CA LYS A 60 -0.32 12.32 -4.02
C LYS A 60 -0.86 11.83 -2.68
N ALA A 61 -0.53 10.59 -2.32
CA ALA A 61 -0.99 10.02 -1.06
C ALA A 61 -0.29 10.68 0.14
N SER A 62 -1.09 11.20 1.07
CA SER A 62 -0.61 11.67 2.36
C SER A 62 -0.70 10.58 3.42
N ILE A 63 0.00 10.78 4.55
CA ILE A 63 -0.10 9.91 5.73
C ILE A 63 -1.57 9.75 6.16
N SER A 64 -2.30 10.86 6.25
CA SER A 64 -3.70 10.88 6.66
C SER A 64 -4.62 10.20 5.65
N TRP A 65 -4.33 10.35 4.35
CA TRP A 65 -5.05 9.67 3.29
C TRP A 65 -4.87 8.15 3.39
N ILE A 66 -3.65 7.67 3.60
CA ILE A 66 -3.39 6.23 3.80
C ILE A 66 -4.10 5.74 5.06
N ALA A 67 -3.93 6.44 6.19
CA ALA A 67 -4.53 6.09 7.47
C ALA A 67 -6.07 6.01 7.43
N LYS A 68 -6.71 6.76 6.52
CA LYS A 68 -8.15 6.79 6.31
C LYS A 68 -8.64 5.67 5.38
N ASN A 69 -7.90 5.37 4.32
CA ASN A 69 -8.35 4.44 3.27
C ASN A 69 -7.84 3.00 3.45
N PHE A 70 -6.74 2.81 4.19
CA PHE A 70 -6.16 1.49 4.47
C PHE A 70 -6.56 0.98 5.85
N THR A 71 -7.85 0.66 5.99
CA THR A 71 -8.41 0.07 7.22
C THR A 71 -7.98 -1.39 7.39
N GLN A 72 -8.19 -1.99 8.56
CA GLN A 72 -7.82 -3.40 8.78
C GLN A 72 -8.50 -4.37 7.81
N SER A 73 -9.77 -4.13 7.48
CA SER A 73 -10.51 -4.97 6.51
C SER A 73 -9.90 -4.93 5.12
N VAL A 74 -9.38 -3.77 4.73
CA VAL A 74 -8.65 -3.56 3.48
C VAL A 74 -7.34 -4.32 3.47
N LEU A 75 -6.58 -4.22 4.56
CA LEU A 75 -5.29 -4.90 4.69
C LEU A 75 -5.47 -6.42 4.64
N ALA A 76 -6.52 -6.94 5.28
CA ALA A 76 -6.87 -8.35 5.20
C ALA A 76 -7.19 -8.81 3.77
N GLN A 77 -7.80 -7.96 2.94
CA GLN A 77 -8.04 -8.27 1.53
C GLN A 77 -6.75 -8.34 0.72
N PHE A 78 -5.79 -7.43 0.97
CA PHE A 78 -4.46 -7.52 0.35
C PHE A 78 -3.74 -8.81 0.72
N GLU A 79 -3.86 -9.26 1.97
CA GLU A 79 -3.21 -10.50 2.44
C GLU A 79 -3.85 -11.77 1.86
N GLN A 80 -5.17 -11.78 1.63
CA GLN A 80 -5.90 -12.97 1.18
C GLN A 80 -6.04 -13.08 -0.34
N LYS A 81 -6.11 -11.96 -1.04
CA LYS A 81 -6.30 -11.90 -2.49
C LYS A 81 -5.19 -11.03 -3.09
N GLN A 82 -4.12 -11.67 -3.52
CA GLN A 82 -3.69 -11.66 -4.93
C GLN A 82 -2.27 -12.18 -5.09
N SER A 83 -2.11 -13.05 -6.08
CA SER A 83 -0.85 -13.24 -6.79
C SER A 83 -0.44 -11.89 -7.40
N LEU A 84 0.25 -11.08 -6.61
CA LEU A 84 0.89 -9.82 -7.02
C LEU A 84 2.18 -10.09 -7.81
N SER A 85 2.14 -11.06 -8.73
CA SER A 85 3.22 -11.31 -9.70
C SER A 85 3.58 -10.04 -10.48
N CYS A 86 2.60 -9.17 -10.76
CA CYS A 86 2.84 -7.85 -11.36
C CYS A 86 3.49 -6.85 -10.39
N ALA A 87 3.16 -6.87 -9.09
CA ALA A 87 3.79 -5.96 -8.12
C ALA A 87 5.28 -6.23 -7.95
N LYS A 88 5.70 -7.50 -8.03
CA LYS A 88 7.12 -7.86 -8.03
C LYS A 88 7.89 -7.13 -9.13
N SER A 89 7.29 -6.98 -10.32
CA SER A 89 7.88 -6.21 -11.43
C SER A 89 7.97 -4.71 -11.16
N VAL A 90 7.11 -4.13 -10.32
CA VAL A 90 7.15 -2.70 -9.96
C VAL A 90 8.16 -2.43 -8.84
N ILE A 91 8.42 -3.41 -7.98
CA ILE A 91 9.35 -3.30 -6.86
C ILE A 91 10.80 -3.58 -7.31
N TRP A 92 10.98 -4.47 -8.28
CA TRP A 92 12.31 -4.89 -8.79
C TRP A 92 12.66 -4.32 -10.17
N GLY A 93 11.73 -3.64 -10.84
CA GLY A 93 11.92 -3.04 -12.17
C GLY A 93 12.24 -1.55 -12.14
#